data_AF-A0A966MRD3-F1
#
_entry.id   AF-A0A966MRD3-F1
#
_cell.length_a   1.000
_cell.length_b   1.000
_cell.length_c   1.000
_cell.angle_alpha   90.00
_cell.angle_beta   90.00
_cell.angle_gamma   90.00
#
_symmetry.space_group_name_H-M   'P 1'
#
loop_
_entity.id
_entity.type
_entity.pdbx_description
1 polymer ?
#
loop_
_entity_poly.entity_id
_entity_poly.type
_entity_poly.pdbx_seq_one_letter_code
_entity_poly.pdbx_strand_id
1 'polypeptide(L)' 'MARAFGPAVRFVCVSPASVDTGFVQGRSREEIEKKAAKSPLGRLVVPHDVALAVLACATHLKTATGTRIVIDGGASL' A
#
# COMPACT_ATOMS: atom_id res chain seq x y z
N MET A 1 8.88 10.93 -13.79
CA MET A 1 8.32 11.97 -12.91
C MET A 1 9.28 12.35 -11.79
N ALA A 2 9.68 11.44 -10.88
CA ALA A 2 10.55 11.76 -9.74
C ALA A 2 11.84 12.56 -10.06
N ARG A 3 12.53 12.23 -11.16
CA ARG A 3 13.75 12.92 -11.61
C ARG A 3 13.56 14.43 -11.80
N ALA A 4 12.39 14.88 -12.24
CA ALA A 4 12.15 16.29 -12.59
C ALA A 4 12.12 17.24 -11.38
N PHE A 5 12.01 16.70 -10.16
CA PHE A 5 11.83 17.49 -8.94
C PHE A 5 12.97 17.29 -7.92
N GLY A 6 13.95 16.45 -8.24
CA GLY A 6 15.15 16.29 -7.42
C GLY A 6 16.06 17.51 -7.53
N PRO A 7 16.75 17.92 -6.45
CA PRO A 7 16.80 17.27 -5.13
C PRO A 7 15.73 17.75 -4.13
N ALA A 8 14.95 18.79 -4.47
CA ALA A 8 14.05 19.47 -3.53
C ALA A 8 12.88 18.58 -3.04
N VAL A 9 12.37 17.70 -3.91
CA VAL A 9 11.22 16.83 -3.59
C VAL A 9 11.52 15.38 -3.96
N ARG A 10 11.16 14.46 -3.05
CA ARG A 10 11.14 13.01 -3.31
C ARG A 10 9.73 12.55 -3.66
N PHE A 11 9.66 11.56 -4.55
CA PHE A 11 8.40 10.95 -4.97
C PHE A 11 8.39 9.48 -4.58
N VAL A 12 7.41 9.05 -3.79
CA VAL A 12 7.22 7.63 -3.45
C VAL A 12 5.75 7.30 -3.65
N CYS A 13 5.47 6.15 -4.26
CA CYS A 13 4.10 5.65 -4.46
C CYS A 13 3.84 4.53 -3.45
N VAL A 14 2.76 4.65 -2.66
CA VAL A 14 2.27 3.56 -1.80
C VAL A 14 1.07 2.93 -2.48
N SER A 15 1.12 1.64 -2.75
CA SER A 15 0.13 0.93 -3.54
C SER A 15 -0.43 -0.28 -2.78
N PRO A 16 -1.56 -0.10 -2.08
CA PRO A 16 -2.16 -1.17 -1.30
C PRO A 16 -3.07 -2.09 -2.12
N ALA A 17 -3.41 -3.25 -1.55
CA ALA A 17 -4.50 -4.12 -2.03
C ALA A 17 -5.89 -3.53 -1.74
N SER A 18 -6.93 -4.38 -1.80
CA SER A 18 -8.25 -4.06 -1.26
C SER A 18 -8.17 -3.89 0.26
N VAL A 19 -8.12 -2.63 0.70
CA VAL A 19 -8.05 -2.25 2.12
C VAL A 19 -9.45 -2.28 2.74
N ASP A 20 -9.58 -2.86 3.93
CA ASP A 20 -10.83 -2.89 4.71
C ASP A 20 -11.19 -1.50 5.25
N THR A 21 -11.80 -0.69 4.39
CA THR A 21 -12.17 0.71 4.63
C THR A 21 -13.64 1.01 4.34
N GLY A 22 -14.36 0.09 3.69
CA GLY A 22 -15.69 0.36 3.12
C GLY A 22 -15.70 1.34 1.93
N PHE A 23 -14.53 1.72 1.39
CA PHE A 23 -14.43 2.73 0.32
C PHE A 23 -15.04 2.29 -1.01
N VAL A 24 -15.00 0.99 -1.33
CA VAL A 24 -15.52 0.47 -2.61
C VAL A 24 -16.96 0.00 -2.43
N GLN A 25 -17.89 0.75 -3.02
CA GLN A 25 -19.31 0.40 -3.04
C GLN A 25 -19.56 -0.97 -3.67
N GLY A 26 -20.50 -1.73 -3.10
CA GLY A 26 -20.87 -3.06 -3.58
C GLY A 26 -19.86 -4.18 -3.27
N ARG A 27 -18.73 -3.86 -2.62
CA ARG A 27 -17.76 -4.87 -2.18
C ARG A 27 -18.11 -5.37 -0.78
N SER A 28 -18.44 -6.64 -0.67
CA SER A 28 -18.72 -7.27 0.63
C SER A 28 -17.42 -7.54 1.40
N ARG A 29 -17.52 -7.60 2.73
CA ARG A 29 -16.39 -7.96 3.59
C ARG A 29 -15.90 -9.39 3.33
N GLU A 30 -16.81 -10.32 3.11
CA GLU A 30 -16.51 -11.72 2.81
C GLU A 30 -15.65 -11.87 1.54
N GLU A 31 -15.93 -11.08 0.49
CA GLU A 31 -15.11 -11.08 -0.73
C GLU A 31 -13.68 -10.60 -0.47
N ILE A 32 -13.49 -9.61 0.40
CA ILE A 32 -12.16 -9.11 0.75
C ILE A 32 -11.41 -10.15 1.59
N GLU A 33 -12.08 -10.78 2.55
CA GLU A 33 -11.53 -11.85 3.39
C GLU A 33 -11.10 -13.06 2.55
N LYS A 34 -11.95 -13.48 1.61
CA LYS A 34 -11.64 -14.58 0.68
C LYS A 34 -10.44 -14.26 -0.22
N LYS A 35 -10.26 -13.01 -0.64
CA LYS A 35 -9.07 -12.59 -1.40
C LYS A 35 -7.82 -12.58 -0.53
N ALA A 36 -7.92 -12.03 0.67
CA ALA A 36 -6.82 -11.98 1.62
C ALA A 36 -6.30 -13.36 2.03
N ALA A 37 -7.20 -14.34 2.23
CA ALA A 37 -6.84 -15.71 2.56
C ALA A 37 -5.98 -16.41 1.47
N LYS A 38 -6.03 -15.91 0.22
CA LYS A 38 -5.21 -16.41 -0.88
C LYS A 38 -3.87 -15.70 -1.02
N SER A 39 -3.70 -14.55 -0.36
CA SER A 39 -2.42 -13.85 -0.35
C SER A 39 -1.42 -14.63 0.51
N PRO A 40 -0.11 -14.56 0.22
CA PRO A 40 0.95 -15.17 1.05
C PRO A 40 0.88 -14.83 2.55
N LEU A 41 0.45 -13.61 2.92
CA LEU A 41 0.29 -13.25 4.33
C LEU A 41 -1.06 -13.69 4.94
N GLY A 42 -1.99 -14.19 4.14
CA GLY A 42 -3.24 -14.81 4.61
C GLY A 42 -4.17 -13.89 5.40
N ARG A 43 -3.97 -12.56 5.37
CA ARG A 43 -4.75 -11.60 6.17
C ARG A 43 -5.15 -10.36 5.38
N LEU A 44 -6.24 -9.71 5.84
CA LEU A 44 -6.71 -8.45 5.28
C LEU A 44 -5.65 -7.37 5.41
N VAL A 45 -5.52 -6.51 4.39
CA VAL A 45 -4.84 -5.22 4.54
C VAL A 45 -5.82 -4.27 5.23
N VAL A 46 -5.41 -3.70 6.36
CA VAL A 46 -6.22 -2.75 7.14
C VAL A 46 -5.70 -1.32 6.95
N PRO A 47 -6.50 -0.27 7.26
CA PRO A 47 -6.08 1.12 7.08
C PRO A 47 -4.77 1.45 7.80
N HIS A 48 -4.54 0.82 8.95
CA HIS A 48 -3.31 1.00 9.73
C HIS A 48 -2.05 0.53 9.00
N ASP A 49 -2.14 -0.54 8.18
CA ASP A 49 -1.01 -1.03 7.39
C ASP A 49 -0.55 0.03 6.38
N VAL A 50 -1.50 0.70 5.73
CA VAL A 50 -1.23 1.78 4.77
C VAL A 50 -0.66 3.02 5.47
N ALA A 51 -1.22 3.38 6.63
CA ALA A 51 -0.75 4.51 7.42
C ALA A 51 0.71 4.35 7.85
N LEU A 52 1.09 3.17 8.35
CA LEU A 52 2.47 2.88 8.72
C LEU A 52 3.41 2.91 7.51
N ALA A 53 2.98 2.42 6.34
CA ALA A 53 3.78 2.49 5.12
C ALA A 53 4.02 3.94 4.68
N VAL A 54 2.99 4.79 4.71
CA VAL A 54 3.12 6.23 4.42
C VAL A 54 4.05 6.91 5.43
N LEU A 55 3.88 6.61 6.73
CA LEU A 55 4.75 7.14 7.77
C LEU A 55 6.21 6.75 7.52
N ALA A 56 6.48 5.48 7.18
CA ALA A 56 7.83 5.03 6.84
C ALA A 56 8.41 5.77 5.62
N CYS A 57 7.62 6.01 4.57
CA CYS A 57 8.04 6.81 3.41
C CYS A 57 8.44 8.24 3.78
N ALA A 58 7.74 8.85 4.74
CA ALA A 58 8.02 10.20 5.22
C ALA A 58 9.22 10.24 6.19
N THR A 59 9.35 9.24 7.07
CA THR A 59 10.23 9.30 8.24
C THR A 59 11.49 8.45 8.13
N HIS A 60 11.46 7.32 7.43
CA HIS A 60 12.56 6.35 7.42
C HIS A 60 13.20 6.17 6.04
N LEU A 61 12.41 6.14 4.97
CA LEU A 61 12.90 5.91 3.60
C LEU A 61 13.43 7.20 2.95
N LYS A 62 14.46 7.81 3.55
CA LYS A 62 14.95 9.16 3.22
C LYS A 62 15.60 9.27 1.84
N THR A 63 16.16 8.19 1.30
CA THR A 63 16.79 8.18 -0.04
C THR A 63 15.90 7.55 -1.11
N ALA A 64 14.74 6.99 -0.73
CA ALA A 64 13.79 6.42 -1.68
C ALA A 64 13.08 7.55 -2.46
N THR A 65 13.16 7.47 -3.78
CA THR A 65 12.43 8.33 -4.72
C THR A 65 12.23 7.58 -6.05
N GLY A 66 11.15 7.83 -6.76
CA GLY A 66 10.82 7.16 -8.03
C GLY A 66 10.42 5.69 -7.90
N THR A 67 10.07 5.22 -6.69
CA THR A 67 9.74 3.82 -6.42
C THR A 67 8.28 3.62 -5.98
N ARG A 68 7.77 2.41 -6.19
CA ARG A 68 6.45 1.93 -5.74
C ARG A 68 6.65 0.94 -4.60
N ILE A 69 6.03 1.20 -3.46
CA ILE A 69 5.97 0.33 -2.29
C ILE A 69 4.61 -0.37 -2.31
N VAL A 70 4.62 -1.71 -2.41
CA VAL A 70 3.41 -2.53 -2.51
C VAL A 70 3.01 -3.02 -1.13
N ILE A 71 1.74 -2.81 -0.75
CA ILE A 71 1.19 -3.15 0.57
C ILE A 71 -0.04 -4.05 0.38
N ASP A 72 0.17 -5.28 -0.06
CA ASP A 72 -0.89 -6.16 -0.54
C ASP A 72 -0.89 -7.57 0.05
N GLY A 73 -0.01 -7.83 1.03
CA GLY A 73 0.17 -9.15 1.62
C GLY A 73 0.70 -10.19 0.62
N GLY A 74 1.25 -9.77 -0.51
CA GLY A 74 1.73 -10.61 -1.60
C GLY A 74 0.63 -11.02 -2.60
N ALA A 75 -0.53 -10.35 -2.60
CA ALA A 75 -1.61 -10.67 -3.53
C ALA A 75 -1.25 -10.47 -5.01
N SER A 76 -0.25 -9.65 -5.33
CA SER A 76 0.26 -9.44 -6.68
C SER A 76 1.46 -10.34 -7.06
N LEU A 77 1.81 -11.32 -6.23
CA LEU A 77 2.89 -12.27 -6.48
C LEU A 77 2.41 -13.49 -7.28
#